data_AF-A0AAW9L348-F1
#
_entry.id   AF-A0AAW9L348-F1
#
_cell.length_a   1.000
_cell.length_b   1.000
_cell.length_c   1.000
_cell.angle_alpha   90.00
_cell.angle_beta   90.00
_cell.angle_gamma   90.00
#
_symmetry.space_group_name_H-M   'P 1'
#
loop_
_entity.id
_entity.type
_entity.pdbx_description
1 polymer ?
#
loop_
_entity_poly.entity_id
_entity_poly.type
_entity_poly.pdbx_seq_one_letter_code
_entity_poly.pdbx_strand_id
1 'polypeptide(L)' 'MGGRGDRKGSENARPDAGSGAFLVNAALQAAVFTVRTNIAYIDDPAFVETMEQRTAEIEAAAAELFEQIESNLAL' A
#
# COMPACT_ATOMS: atom_id res chain seq x y z
N MET A 1 -14.15 -22.80 24.75
CA MET A 1 -12.83 -22.16 24.84
C MET A 1 -11.91 -22.83 23.84
N GLY A 2 -11.26 -22.06 22.94
CA GLY A 2 -10.05 -22.50 22.26
C GLY A 2 -10.17 -22.96 20.80
N GLY A 3 -10.64 -22.10 19.90
CA GLY A 3 -10.31 -22.21 18.47
C GLY A 3 -9.31 -21.11 18.14
N ARG A 4 -8.01 -21.42 18.09
CA ARG A 4 -7.00 -20.50 17.56
C ARG A 4 -7.35 -20.27 16.08
N GLY A 5 -7.81 -19.07 15.75
CA GLY A 5 -8.03 -18.66 14.37
C GLY A 5 -6.71 -18.78 13.62
N ASP A 6 -6.68 -19.69 12.65
CA ASP A 6 -5.56 -19.80 11.73
C ASP A 6 -5.35 -18.43 11.07
N ARG A 7 -4.09 -18.04 10.92
CA ARG A 7 -3.68 -16.77 10.27
C ARG A 7 -4.19 -16.62 8.82
N LYS A 8 -4.84 -17.64 8.28
CA LYS A 8 -5.60 -17.60 7.04
C LYS A 8 -7.06 -17.31 7.39
N GLY A 9 -7.50 -16.08 7.12
CA GLY A 9 -8.92 -15.74 7.20
C GLY A 9 -9.77 -16.75 6.41
N SER A 10 -11.05 -16.88 6.76
CA SER A 10 -11.95 -17.83 6.09
C SER A 10 -11.91 -17.64 4.57
N GLU A 11 -12.04 -18.72 3.79
CA GLU A 11 -12.03 -18.67 2.32
C GLU A 11 -13.02 -17.63 1.74
N ASN A 12 -14.14 -17.42 2.45
CA ASN A 12 -15.16 -16.42 2.12
C ASN A 12 -14.69 -14.96 2.20
N ALA A 13 -13.60 -14.68 2.93
CA ALA A 13 -13.04 -13.33 3.09
C ALA A 13 -11.98 -12.98 2.03
N ARG A 14 -11.62 -13.93 1.15
CA ARG A 14 -10.62 -13.72 0.09
C ARG A 14 -11.03 -12.62 -0.91
N PRO A 15 -12.29 -12.57 -1.41
CA PRO A 15 -12.71 -11.50 -2.31
C PRO A 15 -12.67 -10.11 -1.67
N ASP A 16 -13.04 -10.01 -0.38
CA ASP A 16 -12.98 -8.76 0.38
C ASP A 16 -11.54 -8.31 0.60
N ALA A 17 -10.64 -9.25 0.89
CA ALA A 17 -9.21 -8.96 1.02
C ALA A 17 -8.60 -8.46 -0.29
N GLY A 18 -8.96 -9.07 -1.42
CA GLY A 18 -8.54 -8.61 -2.74
C GLY A 18 -9.06 -7.21 -3.04
N SER A 19 -10.37 -6.99 -2.88
CA SER A 19 -10.97 -5.67 -3.08
C SER A 19 -10.33 -4.60 -2.19
N GLY A 20 -10.11 -4.92 -0.91
CA GLY A 20 -9.42 -4.05 0.03
C GLY A 20 -8.00 -3.70 -0.41
N ALA A 21 -7.24 -4.69 -0.89
CA ALA A 21 -5.88 -4.46 -1.38
C ALA A 21 -5.86 -3.51 -2.59
N PHE A 22 -6.75 -3.70 -3.57
CA PHE A 22 -6.85 -2.80 -4.73
C PHE A 22 -7.24 -1.38 -4.32
N LEU A 23 -8.19 -1.23 -3.39
CA LEU A 23 -8.62 0.08 -2.88
C LEU A 23 -7.48 0.81 -2.15
N VAL A 24 -6.76 0.11 -1.28
CA VAL A 24 -5.61 0.67 -0.55
C VAL A 24 -4.48 1.04 -1.52
N ASN A 25 -4.17 0.19 -2.50
CA ASN A 25 -3.15 0.48 -3.50
C ASN A 25 -3.50 1.73 -4.33
N ALA A 26 -4.74 1.84 -4.81
CA ALA A 26 -5.20 3.02 -5.53
C ALA A 26 -5.17 4.30 -4.67
N ALA A 27 -5.60 4.20 -3.41
CA ALA A 27 -5.55 5.32 -2.46
C ALA A 27 -4.11 5.77 -2.20
N LEU A 28 -3.17 4.83 -2.07
CA LEU A 28 -1.77 5.13 -1.92
C LEU A 28 -1.21 5.86 -3.15
N GLN A 29 -1.47 5.36 -4.36
CA GLN A 29 -1.01 6.00 -5.60
C GLN A 29 -1.52 7.45 -5.70
N ALA A 30 -2.80 7.68 -5.38
CA ALA A 30 -3.37 9.02 -5.36
C ALA A 30 -2.72 9.94 -4.31
N ALA A 31 -2.44 9.41 -3.11
CA ALA A 31 -1.78 10.15 -2.04
C ALA A 31 -0.34 10.52 -2.42
N VAL A 32 0.44 9.58 -2.96
CA VAL A 32 1.81 9.83 -3.41
C VAL A 32 1.84 10.84 -4.55
N PHE A 33 0.95 10.71 -5.52
CA PHE A 33 0.80 11.71 -6.59
C PHE A 33 0.52 13.11 -6.04
N THR A 34 -0.37 13.21 -5.04
CA THR A 34 -0.69 14.48 -4.38
C THR A 34 0.52 15.06 -3.65
N VAL A 35 1.29 14.24 -2.92
CA VAL A 35 2.52 14.67 -2.26
C VAL A 35 3.52 15.20 -3.28
N ARG A 36 3.84 14.40 -4.32
CA ARG A 36 4.76 14.78 -5.41
C ARG A 36 4.36 16.09 -6.08
N THR A 37 3.07 16.26 -6.34
CA THR A 37 2.54 17.49 -6.95
C THR A 37 2.77 18.71 -6.05
N ASN A 38 2.57 18.58 -4.73
CA ASN A 38 2.74 19.71 -3.81
C ASN A 38 4.22 20.03 -3.53
N ILE A 39 5.08 19.01 -3.35
CA ILE A 39 6.49 19.24 -3.04
C ILE A 39 7.25 19.88 -4.21
N ALA A 40 6.78 19.71 -5.45
CA ALA A 40 7.33 20.39 -6.62
C ALA A 40 7.26 21.93 -6.55
N TYR A 41 6.48 22.48 -5.63
CA TYR A 41 6.35 23.93 -5.39
C TYR A 41 7.00 24.39 -4.07
N ILE A 42 7.80 23.56 -3.41
CA ILE A 42 8.46 23.89 -2.15
C ILE A 42 9.93 24.27 -2.41
N ASP A 43 10.36 25.40 -1.87
CA ASP A 43 11.72 25.96 -2.04
C ASP A 43 12.77 25.41 -1.05
N ASP A 44 12.45 24.34 -0.30
CA ASP A 44 13.36 23.66 0.63
C ASP A 44 13.83 22.31 0.03
N PRO A 45 15.05 22.25 -0.53
CA PRO A 45 15.54 21.04 -1.20
C PRO A 45 15.69 19.83 -0.27
N ALA A 46 16.07 20.07 1.00
CA ALA A 46 16.26 18.98 1.95
C ALA A 46 14.91 18.35 2.34
N PHE A 47 13.87 19.18 2.45
CA PHE A 47 12.51 18.70 2.65
C PHE A 47 12.00 17.91 1.44
N VAL A 48 12.21 18.42 0.22
CA VAL A 48 11.81 17.75 -1.02
C VAL A 48 12.47 16.38 -1.12
N GLU A 49 13.80 16.30 -0.97
CA GLU A 49 14.55 15.04 -1.02
C GLU A 49 14.03 14.03 0.03
N THR A 50 13.79 14.49 1.26
CA THR A 50 13.23 13.65 2.32
C THR A 50 11.86 13.08 1.94
N MET A 51 10.99 13.88 1.32
CA MET A 51 9.66 13.43 0.93
C MET A 51 9.68 12.51 -0.29
N GLU A 52 10.56 12.78 -1.26
CA GLU A 52 10.78 11.88 -2.39
C GLU A 52 11.28 10.51 -1.93
N GLN A 53 12.26 10.47 -1.04
CA GLN A 53 12.76 9.21 -0.47
C GLN A 53 11.65 8.45 0.25
N ARG A 54 10.92 9.12 1.15
CA ARG A 54 9.83 8.48 1.92
C ARG A 54 8.72 7.95 1.03
N THR A 55 8.30 8.71 0.03
CA THR A 55 7.25 8.26 -0.89
C THR A 55 7.71 7.06 -1.72
N ALA A 56 8.96 7.03 -2.16
CA ALA A 56 9.54 5.87 -2.86
C ALA A 56 9.60 4.62 -1.96
N GLU A 57 10.02 4.77 -0.69
CA GLU A 57 10.04 3.66 0.27
C GLU A 57 8.64 3.09 0.53
N ILE A 58 7.63 3.97 0.67
CA ILE A 58 6.23 3.55 0.86
C ILE A 58 5.70 2.84 -0.39
N GLU A 59 5.94 3.38 -1.59
CA GLU A 59 5.53 2.73 -2.84
C GLU A 59 6.16 1.34 -3.00
N ALA A 60 7.46 1.20 -2.71
CA ALA A 60 8.15 -0.08 -2.80
C ALA A 60 7.59 -1.11 -1.81
N ALA A 61 7.41 -0.72 -0.54
CA ALA A 61 6.84 -1.60 0.47
C ALA A 61 5.39 -2.00 0.15
N ALA A 62 4.59 -1.07 -0.37
CA ALA A 62 3.22 -1.35 -0.77
C ALA A 62 3.14 -2.27 -2.00
N ALA A 63 4.01 -2.08 -2.98
CA ALA A 63 4.09 -2.97 -4.15
C ALA A 63 4.41 -4.41 -3.73
N GLU A 64 5.41 -4.59 -2.86
CA GLU A 64 5.76 -5.91 -2.33
C GLU A 64 4.58 -6.57 -1.58
N LEU A 65 3.90 -5.81 -0.70
CA LEU A 65 2.73 -6.32 0.02
C LEU A 65 1.56 -6.63 -0.92
N PHE A 66 1.36 -5.82 -1.95
CA PHE A 66 0.30 -6.01 -2.93
C PHE A 66 0.53 -7.30 -3.73
N GLU A 67 1.75 -7.52 -4.24
CA GLU A 67 2.15 -8.75 -4.93
C GLU A 67 1.98 -9.99 -4.03
N GLN A 68 2.34 -9.88 -2.74
CA GLN A 68 2.11 -10.95 -1.77
C GLN A 68 0.62 -11.25 -1.60
N ILE A 69 -0.25 -10.24 -1.55
CA ILE A 69 -1.69 -10.42 -1.44
C ILE A 69 -2.25 -11.08 -2.71
N GLU A 70 -1.88 -10.62 -3.91
CA GLU A 70 -2.29 -11.22 -5.17
C GLU A 70 -1.91 -12.71 -5.25
N SER A 71 -0.65 -13.03 -4.92
CA SER A 71 -0.15 -14.41 -4.87
C SER A 71 -0.93 -15.29 -3.88
N ASN A 72 -1.28 -14.75 -2.71
CA ASN A 72 -2.08 -15.46 -1.70
C ASN A 72 -3.56 -15.65 -2.12
N LEU A 73 -4.08 -14.76 -2.97
CA LEU A 73 -5.45 -14.82 -3.48
C LEU A 73 -5.57 -15.70 -4.72
N ALA A 74 -4.47 -16.07 -5.38
CA ALA A 74 -4.48 -16.79 -6.66
C ALA A 74 -5.37 -16.10 -7.70
N LEU A 75 -5.16 -14.78 -7.86
CA LEU A 75 -5.53 -14.02 -9.06
C LEU A 75 -4.39 -14.09 -10.08
#